data_AF-A3JSV1-F1
#
_entry.id   AF-A3JSV1-F1
#
_cell.length_a   1.000
_cell.length_b   1.000
_cell.length_c   1.000
_cell.angle_alpha   90.00
_cell.angle_beta   90.00
_cell.angle_gamma   90.00
#
_symmetry.space_group_name_H-M   'P 1'
#
loop_
_entity.id
_entity.type
_entity.pdbx_description
1 polymer ?
#
loop_
_entity_poly.entity_id
_entity_poly.type
_entity_poly.pdbx_seq_one_letter_code
_entity_poly.pdbx_strand_id
1 'polypeptide(L)'
;MKKYLSTTALLSCLIATPGLAEPTFSLGLSVPLGGKEAGSVGISAHVLSGKKQNTWAAAAGVTYFPKNKTWGVDIGVGRNFRSESIVLSYDFIQKGMNFSLGWSDLDLEMSATS
;
A
#
# COMPACT_ATOMS: atom_id res chain seq x y z
N MET A 1 -32.22 20.58 -35.92
CA MET A 1 -32.81 19.96 -34.72
C MET A 1 -31.71 19.22 -33.96
N LYS A 2 -31.80 19.24 -32.63
CA LYS A 2 -30.77 18.99 -31.62
C LYS A 2 -30.34 17.51 -31.56
N LYS A 3 -29.05 17.23 -31.35
CA LYS A 3 -28.54 15.98 -30.73
C LYS A 3 -27.25 16.21 -29.92
N TYR A 4 -27.33 17.07 -28.90
CA TYR A 4 -26.33 17.13 -27.83
C TYR A 4 -26.97 16.53 -26.58
N LEU A 5 -26.94 15.21 -26.41
CA LEU A 5 -27.57 14.60 -25.22
C LEU A 5 -26.94 13.29 -24.74
N SER A 6 -25.69 12.98 -25.09
CA SER A 6 -25.11 11.67 -24.73
C SER A 6 -23.74 11.71 -24.02
N THR A 7 -23.27 12.88 -23.58
CA THR A 7 -21.91 13.02 -23.00
C THR A 7 -21.90 13.35 -21.51
N THR A 8 -23.06 13.60 -20.88
CA THR A 8 -23.11 14.16 -19.51
C THR A 8 -23.27 13.11 -18.40
N ALA A 9 -23.34 11.81 -18.70
CA ALA A 9 -23.57 10.77 -17.68
C ALA A 9 -22.29 10.20 -17.05
N LEU A 10 -21.12 10.37 -17.66
CA LEU A 10 -19.86 9.81 -17.13
C LEU A 10 -19.20 10.68 -16.05
N LEU A 11 -19.57 11.96 -15.94
CA LEU A 11 -18.93 12.87 -14.97
C LEU A 11 -19.45 12.71 -13.53
N SER A 12 -20.64 12.14 -13.34
CA SER A 12 -21.26 12.04 -12.00
C SER A 12 -20.72 10.88 -11.15
N CYS A 13 -19.91 9.97 -11.71
CA CYS A 13 -19.28 8.89 -10.94
C CYS A 13 -17.95 9.30 -10.26
N LEU A 14 -17.40 10.49 -10.56
CA LEU A 14 -16.08 10.93 -10.04
C LEU A 14 -16.15 11.72 -8.73
N ILE A 15 -17.33 11.92 -8.15
CA ILE A 15 -17.49 12.62 -6.85
C ILE A 15 -17.77 11.64 -5.70
N ALA A 16 -17.38 10.38 -5.85
CA ALA A 16 -17.17 9.53 -4.69
C ALA A 16 -15.97 10.11 -3.93
N THR A 17 -16.24 11.01 -2.98
CA THR A 17 -15.27 11.33 -1.94
C THR A 17 -14.80 9.99 -1.38
N PRO A 18 -13.52 9.61 -1.54
CA PRO A 18 -13.02 8.50 -0.77
C PRO A 18 -13.22 8.96 0.67
N GLY A 19 -14.17 8.34 1.39
CA GLY A 19 -14.19 8.48 2.83
C GLY A 19 -12.80 8.07 3.25
N LEU A 20 -11.97 9.06 3.62
CA LEU A 20 -10.57 8.89 3.97
C LEU A 20 -10.58 7.95 5.17
N ALA A 21 -10.51 6.66 4.87
CA ALA A 21 -10.45 5.65 5.89
C ALA A 21 -9.13 5.93 6.61
N GLU A 22 -9.19 5.95 7.94
CA GLU A 22 -8.02 6.24 8.76
C GLU A 22 -6.86 5.37 8.28
N PRO A 23 -5.69 5.97 8.01
CA PRO A 23 -4.58 5.24 7.46
C PRO A 23 -4.09 4.22 8.49
N THR A 24 -3.70 3.05 8.02
CA THR A 24 -3.12 1.99 8.86
C THR A 24 -1.68 1.80 8.50
N PHE A 25 -0.82 1.77 9.51
CA PHE A 25 0.59 1.47 9.33
C PHE A 25 0.79 -0.04 9.45
N SER A 26 1.73 -0.55 8.65
CA SER A 26 2.15 -1.94 8.68
C SER A 26 3.66 -1.99 8.63
N LEU A 27 4.26 -2.82 9.48
CA LEU A 27 5.68 -3.10 9.47
C LEU A 27 5.88 -4.60 9.33
N GLY A 28 6.80 -4.99 8.44
CA GLY A 28 6.85 -6.37 8.02
C GLY A 28 8.09 -6.73 7.24
N LEU A 29 8.03 -7.94 6.70
CA LEU A 29 9.02 -8.46 5.77
C LEU A 29 8.45 -8.44 4.36
N SER A 30 9.32 -8.18 3.40
CA SER A 30 8.98 -8.19 1.99
C SER A 30 9.92 -9.08 1.19
N VAL A 31 9.37 -9.69 0.16
CA VAL A 31 10.07 -10.55 -0.78
C VAL A 31 9.80 -10.02 -2.20
N PRO A 32 10.81 -9.44 -2.85
CA PRO A 32 10.71 -8.99 -4.23
C PRO A 32 10.63 -10.22 -5.13
N LEU A 33 9.54 -10.29 -5.89
CA LEU A 33 9.26 -11.36 -6.85
C LEU A 33 9.97 -11.13 -8.19
N GLY A 34 10.57 -9.95 -8.37
CA GLY A 34 11.31 -9.57 -9.57
C GLY A 34 12.17 -8.33 -9.36
N GLY A 35 12.78 -7.85 -10.44
CA GLY A 35 13.67 -6.68 -10.39
C GLY A 35 15.06 -7.00 -9.83
N LYS A 36 15.78 -5.96 -9.42
CA LYS A 36 17.20 -6.05 -8.99
C LYS A 36 17.42 -6.83 -7.69
N GLU A 37 16.39 -6.87 -6.85
CA GLU A 37 16.45 -7.50 -5.53
C GLU A 37 15.79 -8.88 -5.51
N ALA A 38 15.36 -9.42 -6.66
CA ALA A 38 14.62 -10.67 -6.74
C ALA A 38 15.27 -11.80 -5.91
N GLY A 39 14.48 -12.40 -5.02
CA GLY A 39 14.96 -13.46 -4.11
C GLY A 39 15.78 -12.97 -2.91
N SER A 40 15.78 -11.67 -2.60
CA SER A 40 16.23 -11.14 -1.31
C SER A 40 15.07 -11.07 -0.30
N VAL A 41 15.38 -10.73 0.95
CA VAL A 41 14.37 -10.41 1.97
C VAL A 41 14.61 -8.97 2.39
N GLY A 42 13.55 -8.17 2.36
CA GLY A 42 13.51 -6.78 2.79
C GLY A 42 12.71 -6.59 4.07
N ILE A 43 12.97 -5.49 4.76
CA ILE A 43 12.15 -4.98 5.86
C ILE A 43 11.30 -3.86 5.28
N SER A 44 9.99 -3.98 5.34
CA SER A 44 9.06 -3.05 4.69
C SER A 44 8.18 -2.34 5.69
N ALA A 45 7.95 -1.04 5.47
CA ALA A 45 6.96 -0.25 6.18
C ALA A 45 5.96 0.29 5.15
N HIS A 46 4.68 -0.04 5.28
CA HIS A 46 3.62 0.49 4.40
C HIS A 46 2.55 1.21 5.19
N VAL A 47 1.99 2.23 4.55
CA VAL A 47 0.78 2.94 4.95
C VAL A 47 -0.34 2.52 4.01
N LEU A 48 -1.40 1.96 4.57
CA LEU A 48 -2.61 1.61 3.86
C LEU A 48 -3.62 2.74 4.02
N SER A 49 -4.27 3.14 2.92
CA SER A 49 -5.28 4.21 2.87
C SER A 49 -6.59 3.87 3.58
N GLY A 50 -6.66 2.77 4.33
CA GLY A 50 -7.84 2.48 5.12
C GLY A 50 -7.70 1.34 6.12
N LYS A 51 -8.16 1.60 7.35
CA LYS A 51 -8.18 0.67 8.48
C LYS A 51 -9.21 -0.46 8.45
N LYS A 52 -10.09 -0.48 7.44
CA LYS A 52 -11.19 -1.46 7.45
C LYS A 52 -10.64 -2.88 7.30
N GLN A 53 -10.93 -3.71 8.30
CA GLN A 53 -10.63 -5.13 8.25
C GLN A 53 -11.25 -5.77 7.00
N ASN A 54 -10.53 -6.71 6.40
CA ASN A 54 -10.95 -7.52 5.27
C ASN A 54 -11.25 -6.72 4.00
N THR A 55 -10.84 -5.45 3.94
CA THR A 55 -11.06 -4.55 2.80
C THR A 55 -9.75 -4.27 2.08
N TRP A 56 -9.81 -4.16 0.75
CA TRP A 56 -8.67 -3.73 -0.05
C TRP A 56 -8.45 -2.23 0.10
N ALA A 57 -7.22 -1.82 0.32
CA ALA A 57 -6.80 -0.42 0.41
C ALA A 57 -5.58 -0.18 -0.49
N ALA A 58 -5.44 1.04 -0.98
CA ALA A 58 -4.19 1.47 -1.57
C ALA A 58 -3.08 1.44 -0.50
N ALA A 59 -1.90 0.97 -0.86
CA ALA A 59 -0.74 0.91 0.01
C ALA A 59 0.41 1.71 -0.61
N ALA A 60 1.13 2.47 0.19
CA ALA A 60 2.37 3.11 -0.19
C ALA A 60 3.40 2.83 0.89
N GLY A 61 4.63 2.50 0.52
CA GLY A 61 5.62 2.08 1.48
C GLY A 61 7.05 2.23 1.01
N VAL A 62 7.93 1.90 1.95
CA VAL A 62 9.37 1.83 1.74
C VAL A 62 9.85 0.47 2.20
N THR A 63 10.84 -0.06 1.48
CA THR A 63 11.47 -1.33 1.81
C THR A 63 12.98 -1.15 1.94
N TYR A 64 13.58 -1.67 3.01
CA TYR A 64 15.02 -1.74 3.17
C TYR A 64 15.52 -3.16 2.92
N PHE A 65 16.47 -3.31 2.00
CA PHE A 65 17.07 -4.60 1.65
C PHE A 65 18.46 -4.71 2.29
N PRO A 66 18.61 -5.40 3.45
CA PRO A 66 19.88 -5.48 4.16
C PRO A 66 20.98 -6.21 3.37
N LYS A 67 20.61 -7.15 2.49
CA LYS A 67 21.55 -7.91 1.65
C LYS A 67 22.39 -7.00 0.75
N ASN A 68 21.72 -6.05 0.10
CA ASN A 68 22.35 -5.14 -0.85
C ASN A 68 22.51 -3.70 -0.29
N LYS A 69 22.05 -3.48 0.95
CA LYS A 69 22.01 -2.18 1.65
C LYS A 69 21.27 -1.10 0.85
N THR A 70 20.26 -1.50 0.10
CA THR A 70 19.48 -0.61 -0.77
C THR A 70 18.10 -0.32 -0.19
N TRP A 71 17.52 0.81 -0.59
CA TRP A 71 16.15 1.16 -0.28
C TRP A 71 15.27 1.01 -1.52
N GLY A 72 14.01 0.68 -1.27
CA GLY A 72 12.92 0.55 -2.22
C GLY A 72 11.80 1.49 -1.84
N VAL A 73 11.10 2.02 -2.83
CA VAL A 73 9.88 2.81 -2.65
C VAL A 73 8.84 2.17 -3.52
N ASP A 74 7.72 1.80 -2.90
CA ASP A 74 6.72 0.99 -3.56
C ASP A 74 5.31 1.52 -3.31
N ILE A 75 4.46 1.32 -4.31
CA ILE A 75 3.02 1.59 -4.23
C ILE A 75 2.26 0.36 -4.70
N GLY A 76 1.10 0.13 -4.13
CA GLY A 76 0.35 -1.07 -4.43
C GLY A 76 -1.00 -1.10 -3.77
N VAL A 77 -1.45 -2.33 -3.53
CA VAL A 77 -2.70 -2.62 -2.85
C VAL A 77 -2.42 -3.59 -1.73
N GLY A 78 -3.05 -3.33 -0.59
CA GLY A 78 -2.94 -4.18 0.58
C GLY A 78 -4.30 -4.51 1.15
N ARG A 79 -4.32 -5.54 1.99
CA ARG A 79 -5.49 -5.95 2.73
C ARG A 79 -5.11 -6.12 4.19
N ASN A 80 -5.80 -5.38 5.04
CA ASN A 80 -5.69 -5.52 6.49
C ASN A 80 -6.53 -6.72 6.95
N PHE A 81 -5.92 -7.63 7.69
CA PHE A 81 -6.58 -8.69 8.46
C PHE A 81 -6.72 -8.24 9.92
N ARG A 82 -6.83 -9.20 10.85
CA ARG A 82 -7.14 -8.93 12.26
C ARG A 82 -5.94 -8.33 13.01
N SER A 83 -4.73 -8.78 12.68
CA SER A 83 -3.45 -8.31 13.26
C SER A 83 -2.31 -8.33 12.23
N GLU A 84 -2.63 -8.64 10.99
CA GLU A 84 -1.67 -8.89 9.91
C GLU A 84 -2.15 -8.15 8.68
N SER A 85 -1.23 -7.84 7.79
CA SER A 85 -1.48 -7.12 6.56
C SER A 85 -0.64 -7.72 5.46
N ILE A 86 -1.29 -7.95 4.33
CA ILE A 86 -0.61 -8.37 3.11
C ILE A 86 -0.62 -7.19 2.15
N VAL A 87 0.50 -6.95 1.50
CA VAL A 87 0.64 -5.87 0.51
C VAL A 87 1.30 -6.45 -0.73
N LEU A 88 0.69 -6.20 -1.88
CA LEU A 88 1.30 -6.44 -3.18
C LEU A 88 1.58 -5.07 -3.80
N SER A 89 2.86 -4.78 -4.02
CA SER A 89 3.31 -3.48 -4.49
C SER A 89 4.29 -3.59 -5.64
N TYR A 90 4.49 -2.48 -6.32
CA TYR A 90 5.51 -2.33 -7.35
C TYR A 90 6.57 -1.36 -6.84
N ASP A 91 7.79 -1.86 -6.72
CA ASP A 91 8.95 -1.06 -6.33
C ASP A 91 9.51 -0.33 -7.54
N PHE A 92 9.45 1.01 -7.50
CA PHE A 92 9.92 1.86 -8.59
C PHE A 92 11.45 1.94 -8.67
N ILE A 93 12.14 1.76 -7.54
CA ILE A 93 13.59 1.83 -7.45
C ILE A 93 14.18 0.52 -7.97
N GLN A 94 13.65 -0.60 -7.50
CA GLN A 94 14.10 -1.94 -7.88
C GLN A 94 13.49 -2.44 -9.18
N LYS A 95 12.48 -1.73 -9.69
CA LYS A 95 11.76 -2.02 -10.94
C LYS A 95 11.21 -3.45 -10.94
N GLY A 96 10.49 -3.80 -9.90
CA GLY A 96 10.00 -5.15 -9.67
C GLY A 96 8.75 -5.19 -8.80
N MET A 97 8.00 -6.28 -8.92
CA MET A 97 6.91 -6.56 -7.99
C MET A 97 7.47 -6.98 -6.65
N ASN A 98 6.88 -6.48 -5.57
CA ASN A 98 7.22 -6.80 -4.20
C ASN A 98 5.99 -7.35 -3.48
N PHE A 99 6.20 -8.41 -2.71
CA PHE A 99 5.17 -8.99 -1.88
C PHE A 99 5.57 -8.86 -0.42
N SER A 100 4.70 -8.26 0.39
CA SER A 100 5.01 -7.92 1.75
C SER A 100 3.97 -8.46 2.71
N LEU A 101 4.45 -9.01 3.82
CA LEU A 101 3.66 -9.47 4.95
C LEU A 101 4.11 -8.68 6.18
N GLY A 102 3.18 -7.97 6.81
CA GLY A 102 3.47 -7.17 7.98
C GLY A 102 2.43 -7.33 9.06
N TRP A 103 2.83 -6.99 10.27
CA TRP A 103 1.88 -6.76 11.35
C TRP A 103 1.37 -5.34 11.21
N SER A 104 0.06 -5.20 11.27
CA SER A 104 -0.58 -3.89 11.36
C SER A 104 -1.05 -3.71 12.77
N ASP A 105 -0.39 -2.79 13.46
CA ASP A 105 -0.92 -2.29 14.71
C ASP A 105 -2.01 -1.27 14.38
N LEU A 106 -3.25 -1.59 14.76
CA LEU A 106 -4.37 -0.65 14.67
C LEU A 106 -4.25 0.48 15.69
N ASP A 107 -3.29 0.38 16.60
CA ASP A 107 -3.02 1.34 17.68
C ASP A 107 -1.56 1.82 17.65
N LEU A 108 -1.18 2.58 16.61
CA LEU A 108 -0.07 3.52 16.78
C LEU A 108 -0.58 4.76 17.53
N GLU A 109 -0.97 4.56 18.80
CA GLU A 109 -0.75 5.64 19.77
C GLU A 109 0.74 5.93 19.72
N MET A 110 1.10 7.08 19.16
CA MET A 110 2.40 7.68 19.38
C MET A 110 2.57 7.79 20.89
N SER A 111 3.25 6.83 21.50
CA SER A 111 3.88 6.99 22.80
C SER A 111 5.07 7.96 22.62
N ALA A 112 4.75 9.19 22.28
CA ALA A 112 5.64 10.33 22.36
C ALA A 112 5.69 10.77 23.82
N THR A 113 6.36 9.99 24.66
CA THR A 113 6.73 10.39 26.02
C THR A 113 8.00 9.68 26.45
N SER A 114 9.13 10.37 26.32
CA SER A 114 10.10 10.57 27.39
C SER A 114 11.05 11.70 27.04
#